data_AF-A0A3B9MSU3-F1
#
_entry.id   AF-A0A3B9MSU3-F1
#
_cell.length_a   1.000
_cell.length_b   1.000
_cell.length_c   1.000
_cell.angle_alpha   90.00
_cell.angle_beta   90.00
_cell.angle_gamma   90.00
#
_symmetry.space_group_name_H-M   'P 1'
#
loop_
_entity.id
_entity.type
_entity.pdbx_description
1 polymer ?
#
loop_
_entity_poly.entity_id
_entity_poly.type
_entity_poly.pdbx_seq_one_letter_code
_entity_poly.pdbx_strand_id
1 'polypeptide(L)'
;MGKIKESVEGLTNKKVFFVILAILVISVFALCFIAIPTYSNAEAVGKKLGEAEGKAAGLAIGSYEGLTEGADAGKEAGRIKGLSAEDTEALLKGEMKKVNKLEVFVADIGLNDVLKVGEGEKQTYAGLYSFSADCVFTVDLTGVKLSIEKDEDGNETVLMEIPLPESELFIDEKATE
;
A
#
# COMPACT_ATOMS: atom_id res chain seq x y z
N MET A 1 -101.28 29.86 36.36
CA MET A 1 -100.18 30.43 35.56
C MET A 1 -98.77 30.08 36.04
N GLY A 2 -98.58 29.50 37.24
CA GLY A 2 -97.24 29.20 37.81
C GLY A 2 -96.48 28.00 37.24
N LYS A 3 -97.16 26.89 36.89
CA LYS A 3 -96.49 25.66 36.40
C LYS A 3 -95.80 25.78 35.03
N ILE A 4 -96.19 26.76 34.20
CA ILE A 4 -95.60 26.95 32.86
C ILE A 4 -94.28 27.72 32.95
N LYS A 5 -94.12 28.60 33.94
CA LYS A 5 -92.94 29.47 34.08
C LYS A 5 -91.70 28.69 34.56
N GLU A 6 -91.86 27.82 35.55
CA GLU A 6 -90.79 26.94 36.07
C GLU A 6 -90.30 25.93 35.02
N SER A 7 -91.22 25.40 34.19
CA SER A 7 -90.89 24.45 33.13
C SER A 7 -90.08 25.11 32.00
N VAL A 8 -90.33 26.39 31.71
CA VAL A 8 -89.61 27.16 30.68
C VAL A 8 -88.22 27.61 31.17
N GLU A 9 -88.07 28.00 32.44
CA GLU A 9 -86.76 28.35 33.03
C GLU A 9 -85.83 27.12 33.13
N GLY A 10 -86.35 25.96 33.55
CA GLY A 10 -85.59 24.71 33.58
C GLY A 10 -85.14 24.23 32.19
N LEU A 11 -85.97 24.44 31.17
CA LEU A 11 -85.63 24.09 29.78
C LEU A 11 -84.56 25.02 29.18
N THR A 12 -84.54 26.30 29.61
CA THR A 12 -83.58 27.30 29.15
C THR A 12 -82.20 27.04 29.75
N ASN A 13 -82.10 26.74 31.05
CA ASN A 13 -80.84 26.36 31.70
C ASN A 13 -80.24 25.06 31.16
N LYS A 14 -81.09 24.07 30.82
CA LYS A 14 -80.63 22.82 30.20
C LYS A 14 -80.03 23.07 28.81
N LYS A 15 -80.60 23.97 28.00
CA LYS A 15 -80.05 24.35 26.69
C LYS A 15 -78.73 25.12 26.81
N VAL A 16 -78.63 26.07 27.75
CA VAL A 16 -77.39 26.82 28.01
C VAL A 16 -76.27 25.88 28.46
N PHE A 17 -76.57 24.92 29.34
CA PHE A 17 -75.60 23.89 29.74
C PHE A 17 -75.10 23.04 28.57
N PHE A 18 -75.99 22.61 27.67
CA PHE A 18 -75.61 21.88 26.46
C PHE A 18 -74.75 22.71 25.48
N VAL A 19 -75.01 24.02 25.36
CA VAL A 19 -74.19 24.92 24.53
C VAL A 19 -72.78 25.08 25.11
N ILE A 20 -72.66 25.27 26.43
CA ILE A 20 -71.35 25.36 27.10
C ILE A 20 -70.58 24.04 26.95
N LEU A 21 -71.24 22.90 27.12
CA LEU A 21 -70.65 21.59 26.91
C LEU A 21 -70.16 21.42 25.46
N ALA A 22 -70.95 21.84 24.48
CA ALA A 22 -70.56 21.78 23.07
C ALA A 22 -69.33 22.64 22.77
N ILE A 23 -69.25 23.85 23.32
CA ILE A 23 -68.09 24.74 23.15
C ILE A 23 -66.84 24.12 23.80
N LEU A 24 -66.97 23.51 24.97
CA LEU A 24 -65.87 22.85 25.68
C LEU A 24 -65.35 21.65 24.87
N VAL A 25 -66.26 20.83 24.32
CA VAL A 25 -65.89 19.71 23.44
C VAL A 25 -65.18 20.18 22.18
N ILE A 26 -65.66 21.25 21.53
CA ILE A 26 -65.02 21.84 20.34
C ILE A 26 -63.63 22.39 20.68
N SER A 27 -63.48 23.07 21.83
CA SER A 27 -62.20 23.59 22.30
C SER A 27 -61.18 22.47 22.55
N VAL A 28 -61.60 21.36 23.15
CA VAL A 28 -60.75 20.19 23.38
C VAL A 28 -60.39 19.53 22.05
N PHE A 29 -61.34 19.41 21.12
CA PHE A 29 -61.09 18.85 19.80
C PHE A 29 -60.10 19.69 19.00
N ALA A 30 -60.21 21.02 19.06
CA ALA A 30 -59.27 21.95 18.42
C ALA A 30 -57.85 21.81 19.00
N LEU A 31 -57.72 21.67 20.32
CA LEU A 31 -56.43 21.41 20.97
C LEU A 31 -55.84 20.06 20.56
N CYS A 32 -56.66 18.99 20.50
CA CYS A 32 -56.23 17.69 20.00
C CYS A 32 -55.76 17.76 18.54
N PHE A 33 -56.46 18.52 17.69
CA PHE A 33 -56.12 18.64 16.27
C PHE A 33 -54.79 19.35 16.03
N ILE A 34 -54.33 20.18 16.97
CA ILE A 34 -53.03 20.86 16.90
C ILE A 34 -51.94 20.03 17.59
N ALA A 35 -52.23 19.46 18.76
CA ALA A 35 -51.27 18.71 19.57
C ALA A 35 -50.88 17.36 18.94
N ILE A 36 -51.82 16.63 18.34
CA ILE A 36 -51.56 15.32 17.72
C ILE A 36 -50.55 15.42 16.56
N PRO A 37 -50.73 16.30 15.54
CA PRO A 37 -49.78 16.39 14.44
C PRO A 37 -48.44 16.99 14.87
N THR A 38 -48.42 17.87 15.87
CA THR A 38 -47.15 18.43 16.37
C THR A 38 -46.33 17.39 17.12
N TYR A 39 -46.97 16.54 17.93
CA TYR A 39 -46.31 15.40 18.57
C TYR A 39 -45.85 14.34 17.57
N SER A 40 -46.68 14.00 16.57
CA SER A 40 -46.32 12.98 15.58
C SER A 40 -45.14 13.41 14.68
N ASN A 41 -45.00 14.71 14.43
CA ASN A 41 -43.93 15.25 13.59
C ASN A 41 -42.65 15.62 14.37
N ALA A 42 -42.68 15.62 15.70
CA ALA A 42 -41.53 15.95 16.54
C ALA A 42 -40.35 14.98 16.32
N GLU A 43 -40.63 13.69 16.18
CA GLU A 43 -39.62 12.66 15.91
C GLU A 43 -38.98 12.85 14.52
N ALA A 44 -39.80 13.18 13.51
CA ALA A 44 -39.31 13.44 12.16
C ALA A 44 -38.44 14.70 12.06
N VAL A 45 -38.80 15.75 12.79
CA VAL A 45 -38.00 17.00 12.87
C VAL A 45 -36.70 16.76 13.64
N GLY A 46 -36.77 16.10 14.80
CA GLY A 46 -35.58 15.75 15.59
C GLY A 46 -34.59 14.87 14.83
N LYS A 47 -35.09 13.87 14.09
CA LYS A 47 -34.26 13.02 13.24
C LYS A 47 -33.59 13.80 12.11
N LYS A 48 -34.32 14.68 11.41
CA LYS A 48 -33.75 15.51 10.33
C LYS A 48 -32.68 16.47 10.84
N LEU A 49 -32.91 17.09 11.99
CA LEU A 49 -31.95 18.02 12.59
C LEU A 49 -30.69 17.28 13.08
N GLY A 50 -30.87 16.18 13.80
CA GLY A 50 -29.76 15.35 14.29
C GLY A 50 -28.94 14.71 13.17
N GLU A 51 -29.58 14.24 12.08
CA GLU A 51 -28.86 13.74 10.91
C GLU A 51 -28.08 14.84 10.19
N ALA A 52 -28.64 16.05 10.06
CA ALA A 52 -27.97 17.16 9.38
C ALA A 52 -26.75 17.67 10.17
N GLU A 53 -26.93 17.92 11.47
CA GLU A 53 -25.85 18.39 12.34
C GLU A 53 -24.78 17.31 12.55
N GLY A 54 -25.20 16.05 12.76
CA GLY A 54 -24.28 14.93 12.91
C GLY A 54 -23.45 14.67 11.65
N LYS A 55 -24.05 14.78 10.45
CA LYS A 55 -23.31 14.67 9.19
C LYS A 55 -22.34 15.83 8.99
N ALA A 56 -22.76 17.06 9.29
CA ALA A 56 -21.90 18.23 9.14
C ALA A 56 -20.68 18.18 10.07
N ALA A 57 -20.91 17.84 11.35
CA ALA A 57 -19.83 17.68 12.33
C ALA A 57 -18.90 16.52 11.99
N GLY A 58 -19.45 15.36 11.61
CA GLY A 58 -18.67 14.19 11.22
C GLY A 58 -17.82 14.43 9.96
N LEU A 59 -18.36 15.14 8.97
CA LEU A 59 -17.60 15.50 7.76
C LEU A 59 -16.48 16.48 8.07
N ALA A 60 -16.72 17.50 8.91
CA ALA A 60 -15.73 18.49 9.26
C ALA A 60 -14.55 17.90 10.07
N ILE A 61 -14.85 17.08 11.09
CA ILE A 61 -13.83 16.42 11.91
C ILE A 61 -13.05 15.40 11.08
N GLY A 62 -13.74 14.53 10.35
CA GLY A 62 -13.10 13.51 9.51
C GLY A 62 -12.26 14.09 8.36
N SER A 63 -12.66 15.23 7.79
CA SER A 63 -11.87 15.92 6.77
C SER A 63 -10.63 16.59 7.35
N TYR A 64 -10.72 17.16 8.57
CA TYR A 64 -9.58 17.74 9.25
C TYR A 64 -8.56 16.66 9.61
N GLU A 65 -8.97 15.60 10.31
CA GLU A 65 -8.11 14.47 10.67
C GLU A 65 -7.49 13.79 9.44
N GLY A 66 -8.29 13.57 8.38
CA GLY A 66 -7.80 13.00 7.13
C GLY A 66 -6.75 13.87 6.43
N LEU A 67 -6.88 15.20 6.51
CA LEU A 67 -5.96 16.14 5.88
C LEU A 67 -4.70 16.40 6.71
N THR A 68 -4.79 16.41 8.04
CA THR A 68 -3.64 16.70 8.91
C THR A 68 -2.88 15.44 9.30
N GLU A 69 -3.55 14.40 9.77
CA GLU A 69 -2.89 13.18 10.26
C GLU A 69 -2.69 12.18 9.13
N GLY A 70 -3.72 11.99 8.30
CA GLY A 70 -3.66 11.04 7.18
C GLY A 70 -2.67 11.45 6.09
N ALA A 71 -2.55 12.74 5.80
CA ALA A 71 -1.62 13.24 4.77
C ALA A 71 -0.16 13.17 5.23
N ASP A 72 0.13 13.57 6.48
CA ASP A 72 1.50 13.53 7.01
C ASP A 72 1.97 12.08 7.22
N ALA A 73 1.12 11.22 7.79
CA ALA A 73 1.43 9.81 7.94
C ALA A 73 1.57 9.10 6.58
N GLY A 74 0.71 9.43 5.62
CA GLY A 74 0.76 8.87 4.26
C GLY A 74 2.01 9.33 3.49
N LYS A 75 2.40 10.59 3.63
CA LYS A 75 3.62 11.15 3.01
C LYS A 75 4.87 10.53 3.61
N GLU A 76 4.92 10.38 4.93
CA GLU A 76 6.08 9.78 5.61
C GLU A 76 6.19 8.28 5.32
N ALA A 77 5.08 7.54 5.37
CA ALA A 77 5.06 6.13 4.99
C ALA A 77 5.44 5.94 3.50
N GLY A 78 4.96 6.81 2.62
CA GLY A 78 5.34 6.82 1.21
C GLY A 78 6.82 7.13 0.99
N ARG A 79 7.38 8.08 1.76
CA ARG A 79 8.81 8.44 1.73
C ARG A 79 9.69 7.31 2.21
N ILE A 80 9.34 6.67 3.33
CA ILE A 80 10.06 5.51 3.88
C ILE A 80 10.01 4.36 2.88
N LYS A 81 8.85 4.09 2.29
CA LYS A 81 8.70 3.01 1.31
C LYS A 81 9.49 3.27 0.03
N GLY A 82 9.47 4.50 -0.50
CA GLY A 82 10.23 4.87 -1.70
C GLY A 82 11.74 5.04 -1.48
N LEU A 83 12.19 5.17 -0.22
CA LEU A 83 13.62 5.13 0.15
C LEU A 83 14.04 3.74 0.66
N SER A 84 13.15 2.74 0.63
CA SER A 84 13.44 1.42 1.13
C SER A 84 14.58 0.77 0.34
N ALA A 85 15.40 -0.01 1.04
CA ALA A 85 16.43 -0.84 0.43
C ALA A 85 15.89 -1.83 -0.62
N GLU A 86 14.59 -2.16 -0.60
CA GLU A 86 13.92 -2.99 -1.62
C GLU A 86 14.02 -2.37 -3.03
N ASP A 87 13.79 -1.06 -3.17
CA ASP A 87 13.89 -0.38 -4.46
C ASP A 87 15.35 -0.30 -4.93
N THR A 88 16.29 -0.19 -3.99
CA THR A 88 17.73 -0.22 -4.26
C THR A 88 18.16 -1.59 -4.77
N GLU A 89 17.68 -2.68 -4.16
CA GLU A 89 17.93 -4.05 -4.62
C GLU A 89 17.37 -4.27 -6.03
N ALA A 90 16.11 -3.87 -6.26
CA ALA A 90 15.45 -4.03 -7.55
C ALA A 90 16.20 -3.30 -8.67
N LEU A 91 16.67 -2.08 -8.40
CA LEU A 91 17.45 -1.29 -9.35
C LEU A 91 18.81 -1.93 -9.63
N LEU A 92 19.55 -2.32 -8.60
CA LEU A 92 20.86 -2.98 -8.74
C LEU A 92 20.75 -4.29 -9.52
N LYS A 93 19.76 -5.14 -9.18
CA LYS A 93 19.49 -6.39 -9.89
C LYS A 93 19.10 -6.14 -11.36
N GLY A 94 18.37 -5.07 -11.63
CA GLY A 94 18.03 -4.64 -12.97
C GLY A 94 19.25 -4.26 -13.79
N GLU A 95 20.15 -3.44 -13.25
CA GLU A 95 21.39 -3.03 -13.94
C GLU A 95 22.35 -4.21 -14.15
N MET A 96 22.55 -5.06 -13.15
CA MET A 96 23.43 -6.24 -13.27
C MET A 96 22.95 -7.22 -14.34
N LYS A 97 21.62 -7.42 -14.45
CA LYS A 97 21.02 -8.25 -15.50
C LYS A 97 21.21 -7.68 -16.91
N LYS A 98 21.32 -6.36 -17.07
CA LYS A 98 21.60 -5.74 -18.37
C LYS A 98 23.02 -6.02 -18.84
N VAL A 99 23.98 -6.03 -17.90
CA VAL A 99 25.38 -6.33 -18.21
C VAL A 99 25.56 -7.82 -18.54
N ASN A 100 24.82 -8.71 -17.87
CA ASN A 100 24.83 -10.17 -18.10
C ASN A 100 26.21 -10.78 -17.86
N LYS A 101 27.12 -10.74 -18.84
CA LYS A 101 28.49 -11.22 -18.69
C LYS A 101 29.45 -10.03 -18.59
N LEU A 102 30.26 -10.01 -17.54
CA LEU A 102 31.31 -9.02 -17.35
C LEU A 102 32.68 -9.68 -17.43
N GLU A 103 33.47 -9.28 -18.42
CA GLU A 103 34.90 -9.60 -18.48
C GLU A 103 35.63 -8.76 -17.42
N VAL A 104 36.25 -9.44 -16.46
CA VAL A 104 36.88 -8.77 -15.30
C VAL A 104 38.39 -8.73 -15.39
N PHE A 105 38.99 -9.68 -16.10
CA PHE A 105 40.44 -9.79 -16.19
C PHE A 105 40.84 -10.58 -17.44
N VAL A 106 41.90 -10.13 -18.11
CA VAL A 106 42.54 -10.85 -19.23
C VAL A 106 44.00 -11.02 -18.85
N ALA A 107 44.47 -12.27 -18.89
CA ALA A 107 45.84 -12.62 -18.56
C ALA A 107 46.54 -13.24 -19.76
N ASP A 108 47.69 -12.71 -20.12
CA ASP A 108 48.57 -13.32 -21.12
C ASP A 108 49.33 -14.48 -20.45
N ILE A 109 49.21 -15.69 -20.99
CA ILE A 109 49.81 -16.92 -20.45
C ILE A 109 50.69 -17.56 -21.51
N GLY A 110 51.95 -17.85 -21.15
CA GLY A 110 52.83 -18.71 -21.92
C GLY A 110 52.71 -20.17 -21.46
N LEU A 111 52.22 -21.05 -22.32
CA LEU A 111 52.15 -22.50 -22.08
C LEU A 111 53.34 -23.17 -22.77
N ASN A 112 54.16 -23.88 -22.00
CA ASN A 112 55.29 -24.64 -22.54
C ASN A 112 54.98 -26.14 -22.41
N ASP A 113 54.88 -26.85 -23.53
CA ASP A 113 54.70 -28.30 -23.54
C ASP A 113 55.85 -29.01 -24.25
N VAL A 114 56.26 -30.18 -23.74
CA VAL A 114 57.35 -30.98 -24.29
C VAL A 114 56.77 -32.25 -24.87
N LEU A 115 56.57 -32.27 -26.18
CA LEU A 115 56.16 -33.47 -26.89
C LEU A 115 57.36 -34.41 -27.06
N LYS A 116 57.26 -35.55 -26.40
CA LYS A 116 58.25 -36.62 -26.43
C LYS A 116 57.76 -37.74 -27.34
N VAL A 117 58.45 -37.96 -28.46
CA VAL A 117 58.09 -38.98 -29.45
C VAL A 117 59.03 -40.18 -29.34
N GLY A 118 58.47 -41.33 -28.98
CA GLY A 118 59.16 -42.62 -28.83
C GLY A 118 58.47 -43.52 -27.81
N GLU A 119 58.59 -44.84 -27.97
CA GLU A 119 57.95 -45.84 -27.12
C GLU A 119 58.95 -46.34 -26.05
N GLY A 120 58.60 -46.23 -24.77
CA GLY A 120 59.43 -46.68 -23.64
C GLY A 120 60.63 -45.78 -23.30
N GLU A 121 61.73 -46.38 -22.83
CA GLU A 121 62.95 -45.66 -22.37
C GLU A 121 63.79 -45.03 -23.50
N LYS A 122 63.43 -45.24 -24.77
CA LYS A 122 64.14 -44.69 -25.94
C LYS A 122 63.33 -43.57 -26.60
N GLN A 123 63.24 -42.43 -25.91
CA GLN A 123 62.69 -41.22 -26.52
C GLN A 123 63.64 -40.74 -27.61
N THR A 124 63.18 -40.75 -28.86
CA THR A 124 64.02 -40.50 -30.04
C THR A 124 64.07 -39.02 -30.40
N TYR A 125 63.05 -38.26 -30.00
CA TYR A 125 62.97 -36.82 -30.21
C TYR A 125 62.11 -36.16 -29.13
N ALA A 126 62.51 -34.95 -28.70
CA ALA A 126 61.73 -34.09 -27.83
C ALA A 126 61.64 -32.70 -28.47
N GLY A 127 60.41 -32.27 -28.78
CA GLY A 127 60.12 -30.91 -29.22
C GLY A 127 59.53 -30.11 -28.06
N LEU A 128 60.10 -28.95 -27.78
CA LEU A 128 59.50 -27.96 -26.88
C LEU A 128 58.63 -27.04 -27.73
N TYR A 129 57.36 -26.93 -27.38
CA TYR A 129 56.41 -26.01 -28.00
C TYR A 129 56.04 -24.93 -27.00
N SER A 130 56.10 -23.67 -27.43
CA SER A 130 55.66 -22.54 -26.63
C SER A 130 54.44 -21.91 -27.27
N PHE A 131 53.31 -21.93 -26.55
CA PHE A 131 52.06 -21.33 -26.96
C PHE A 131 51.84 -20.08 -26.13
N SER A 132 51.55 -18.96 -26.80
CA SER A 132 51.01 -17.79 -26.13
C SER A 132 49.48 -17.88 -26.17
N ALA A 133 48.83 -17.68 -25.03
CA ALA A 133 47.39 -17.78 -24.90
C ALA A 133 46.84 -16.71 -23.96
N ASP A 134 45.70 -16.12 -24.32
CA ASP A 134 45.00 -15.16 -23.48
C ASP A 134 43.94 -15.91 -22.67
N CYS A 135 44.01 -15.79 -21.35
CA CYS A 135 43.01 -16.31 -20.45
C CYS A 135 42.06 -15.18 -20.03
N VAL A 136 40.81 -15.26 -20.47
CA VAL A 136 39.77 -14.28 -20.18
C VAL A 136 38.91 -14.80 -19.03
N PHE A 137 38.82 -14.03 -17.96
CA PHE A 137 37.96 -14.31 -16.81
C PHE A 137 36.67 -13.52 -16.94
N THR A 138 35.55 -14.24 -16.99
CA THR A 138 34.22 -13.69 -17.16
C THR A 138 33.35 -14.04 -15.96
N VAL A 139 32.64 -13.06 -15.41
CA VAL A 139 31.65 -13.26 -14.35
C VAL A 139 30.25 -13.10 -14.94
N ASP A 140 29.37 -14.06 -14.69
CA ASP A 140 27.94 -13.91 -14.99
C ASP A 140 27.24 -13.17 -13.85
N LEU A 141 26.93 -11.89 -14.09
CA LEU A 141 26.25 -11.02 -13.13
C LEU A 141 24.76 -11.35 -12.97
N THR A 142 24.20 -12.23 -13.80
CA THR A 142 22.83 -12.72 -13.66
C THR A 142 22.65 -13.59 -12.41
N GLY A 143 23.73 -14.25 -11.97
CA GLY A 143 23.77 -15.11 -10.79
C GLY A 143 23.99 -14.37 -9.46
N VAL A 144 24.12 -13.04 -9.47
CA VAL A 144 24.37 -12.24 -8.26
C VAL A 144 23.19 -12.33 -7.31
N LYS A 145 23.47 -12.66 -6.04
CA LYS A 145 22.49 -12.60 -4.97
C LYS A 145 22.67 -11.31 -4.19
N LEU A 146 21.54 -10.65 -3.92
CA LEU A 146 21.48 -9.48 -3.07
C LEU A 146 20.65 -9.85 -1.85
N SER A 147 21.15 -9.53 -0.66
CA SER A 147 20.41 -9.66 0.59
C SER A 147 20.54 -8.38 1.38
N ILE A 148 19.45 -7.99 2.04
CA ILE A 148 19.42 -6.84 2.93
C ILE A 148 19.54 -7.38 4.35
N GLU A 149 20.61 -7.01 5.03
CA GLU A 149 20.82 -7.36 6.43
C GLU A 149 20.61 -6.11 7.29
N LYS A 150 20.10 -6.32 8.50
CA LYS A 150 19.96 -5.26 9.51
C LYS A 150 21.03 -5.49 10.56
N ASP A 151 21.89 -4.49 10.71
CA ASP A 151 22.92 -4.51 11.73
C ASP A 151 22.30 -4.39 13.14
N GLU A 152 23.07 -4.70 14.18
CA GLU A 152 22.65 -4.59 15.58
C GLU A 152 22.21 -3.15 15.95
N ASP A 153 22.76 -2.16 15.25
CA ASP A 153 22.44 -0.73 15.38
C ASP A 153 21.19 -0.30 14.58
N GLY A 154 20.52 -1.21 13.87
CA GLY A 154 19.32 -0.95 13.08
C GLY A 154 19.56 -0.30 11.71
N ASN A 155 20.82 -0.23 11.26
CA ASN A 155 21.18 0.23 9.92
C ASN A 155 20.97 -0.90 8.89
N GLU A 156 20.46 -0.56 7.72
CA GLU A 156 20.27 -1.51 6.61
C GLU A 156 21.55 -1.56 5.75
N THR A 157 22.14 -2.74 5.60
CA THR A 157 23.30 -2.99 4.75
C THR A 157 22.90 -3.91 3.59
N VAL A 158 23.45 -3.63 2.41
CA VAL A 158 23.22 -4.45 1.21
C VAL A 158 24.41 -5.39 1.04
N LEU A 159 24.19 -6.67 1.24
CA LEU A 159 25.16 -7.72 0.98
C LEU A 159 25.00 -8.20 -0.47
N MET A 160 26.12 -8.21 -1.21
CA MET A 160 26.18 -8.66 -2.60
C MET A 160 27.09 -9.88 -2.71
N GLU A 161 26.54 -11.03 -3.07
CA GLU A 161 27.30 -12.24 -3.38
C GLU A 161 27.49 -12.35 -4.90
N ILE A 162 28.72 -12.11 -5.35
CA ILE A 162 29.10 -12.22 -6.76
C ILE A 162 29.56 -13.67 -7.03
N PRO A 163 29.06 -14.34 -8.09
CA PRO A 163 29.49 -15.69 -8.43
C PRO A 163 30.96 -15.72 -8.88
N LEU A 164 31.59 -16.89 -8.74
CA LEU A 164 32.98 -17.09 -9.16
C LEU A 164 33.11 -16.92 -10.68
N PRO A 165 34.23 -16.31 -11.15
CA PRO A 165 34.48 -16.16 -12.58
C PRO A 165 34.73 -17.50 -13.27
N GLU A 166 34.26 -17.61 -14.50
CA GLU A 166 34.61 -18.66 -15.46
C GLU A 166 35.82 -18.18 -16.27
N SER A 167 36.75 -19.09 -16.59
CA SER A 167 37.94 -18.78 -17.39
C SER A 167 37.88 -19.48 -18.74
N GLU A 168 38.05 -18.74 -19.82
CA GLU A 168 38.20 -19.26 -21.17
C GLU A 168 39.60 -18.94 -21.69
N LEU A 169 40.25 -19.92 -22.33
CA LEU A 169 41.62 -19.81 -22.83
C LEU A 169 41.62 -19.72 -24.36
N PHE A 170 42.20 -18.65 -24.88
CA PHE A 170 42.33 -18.38 -26.30
C PHE A 170 43.79 -18.52 -26.72
N ILE A 171 44.10 -19.54 -27.52
CA ILE A 171 45.47 -19.76 -27.99
C ILE A 171 45.74 -18.89 -29.21
N ASP A 172 46.80 -18.10 -29.18
CA ASP A 172 47.27 -17.38 -30.35
C ASP A 172 48.14 -18.29 -31.23
N GLU A 173 47.51 -18.88 -32.24
CA GLU A 173 48.16 -19.74 -33.24
C GLU A 173 49.26 -19.00 -34.03
N LYS A 174 49.28 -17.66 -34.06
CA LYS A 174 50.28 -16.87 -34.80
C LYS A 174 51.54 -16.56 -33.97
N ALA A 175 51.42 -16.57 -32.65
CA ALA A 175 52.52 -16.32 -31.71
C ALA A 175 53.11 -17.63 -31.13
N THR A 176 52.72 -18.78 -31.70
CA THR A 176 53.23 -20.09 -31.30
C THR A 176 54.59 -20.36 -31.97
N GLU A 177 55.61 -20.66 -31.15
CA GLU A 177 57.00 -20.95 -31.57
C GLU A 177 57.44 -22.38 -31.22
#